data_AF-A0A3P7NHR3-F1
#
_entry.id   AF-A0A3P7NHR3-F1
#
_cell.length_a   1.000
_cell.length_b   1.000
_cell.length_c   1.000
_cell.angle_alpha   90.00
_cell.angle_beta   90.00
_cell.angle_gamma   90.00
#
_symmetry.space_group_name_H-M   'P 1'
#
loop_
_entity.id
_entity.type
_entity.pdbx_description
1 polymer ?
#
loop_
_entity_poly.entity_id
_entity_poly.type
_entity_poly.pdbx_seq_one_letter_code
_entity_poly.pdbx_strand_id
1 'polypeptide(L)'
;MLARVLRAPCYFFDTTPQGRILIRFSFDMDSVDHQLDASFRAVITYLLNTATTLVVVFITIRPWYFSVGSFVVFTVLYTSIQLFYLPISRQCRRLNSTSRSPLLAHCSETAASLLGASVVRAHGKVEDFLATADRLIDNNALFLLIRSLSNRWLDFRLDVSLALIPLCPCLLFLTSKIA
;
A
#
# COMPACT_ATOMS: atom_id res chain seq x y z
N MET A 1 23.03 10.50 -3.80
CA MET A 1 22.39 10.51 -5.14
C MET A 1 22.92 11.64 -6.02
N LEU A 2 22.91 12.89 -5.55
CA LEU A 2 23.36 14.07 -6.29
C LEU A 2 24.74 13.93 -6.96
N ALA A 3 25.77 13.53 -6.20
CA ALA A 3 27.13 13.37 -6.72
C ALA A 3 27.26 12.37 -7.88
N ARG A 4 26.38 11.37 -7.95
CA ARG A 4 26.37 10.39 -9.05
C ARG A 4 25.68 10.93 -10.30
N VAL A 5 24.64 11.74 -10.14
CA VAL A 5 23.96 12.39 -11.26
C VAL A 5 24.85 13.47 -11.88
N LEU A 6 25.54 14.27 -11.07
CA LEU A 6 26.49 15.29 -11.56
C LEU A 6 27.70 14.71 -12.31
N ARG A 7 28.02 13.44 -12.09
CA ARG A 7 29.12 12.72 -12.78
C ARG A 7 28.61 11.82 -13.91
N ALA A 8 27.32 11.85 -14.23
CA ALA A 8 26.76 11.04 -15.30
C ALA A 8 27.17 11.60 -16.67
N PRO A 9 27.44 10.73 -17.67
CA PRO A 9 27.76 11.18 -19.02
C PRO A 9 26.58 11.90 -19.68
N CYS A 10 26.81 12.83 -20.62
CA CYS A 10 25.74 13.56 -21.31
C CYS A 10 24.67 12.65 -21.92
N TYR A 11 25.07 11.49 -22.45
CA TYR A 11 24.15 10.46 -22.96
C TYR A 11 23.04 10.07 -21.97
N PHE A 12 23.33 10.07 -20.66
CA PHE A 12 22.31 9.80 -19.63
C PHE A 12 21.20 10.86 -19.63
N PHE A 13 21.56 12.14 -19.80
CA PHE A 13 20.60 13.25 -19.81
C PHE A 13 19.81 13.34 -21.11
N ASP A 14 20.38 12.88 -22.23
CA ASP A 14 19.67 12.83 -23.52
C ASP A 14 18.67 11.66 -23.59
N THR A 15 18.97 10.55 -22.92
CA THR A 15 18.11 9.36 -22.94
C THR A 15 17.07 9.32 -21.82
N THR A 16 17.32 10.01 -20.70
CA THR A 16 16.37 10.05 -19.59
C THR A 16 15.61 11.37 -19.58
N PRO A 17 14.26 11.36 -19.62
CA PRO A 17 13.49 12.59 -19.58
C PRO A 17 13.73 13.31 -18.26
N GLN A 18 13.95 14.62 -18.30
CA GLN A 18 14.25 15.43 -17.12
C GLN A 18 13.20 15.27 -16.01
N GLY A 19 11.92 15.07 -16.37
CA GLY A 19 10.85 14.78 -15.41
C GLY A 19 11.07 13.53 -14.56
N ARG A 20 11.71 12.48 -15.10
CA ARG A 20 12.04 11.27 -14.33
C ARG A 20 13.14 11.53 -13.29
N ILE A 21 14.12 12.36 -13.63
CA ILE A 21 15.18 12.77 -12.69
C ILE A 21 14.55 13.60 -11.55
N LEU A 22 13.68 14.56 -11.89
CA LEU A 22 12.99 15.40 -10.93
C LEU A 22 12.13 14.57 -9.96
N ILE A 23 11.33 13.62 -10.47
CA ILE A 23 10.49 12.73 -9.63
C ILE A 23 11.32 11.93 -8.63
N ARG A 24 12.53 11.47 -9.00
CA ARG A 24 13.41 10.77 -8.06
C ARG A 24 13.98 11.69 -6.97
N PHE A 25 14.34 12.92 -7.31
CA PHE A 25 14.87 13.87 -6.33
C PHE A 25 13.79 14.50 -5.43
N SER A 26 12.54 14.56 -5.89
CA SER A 26 11.42 15.06 -5.10
C SER A 26 10.67 13.93 -4.39
N PHE A 27 9.85 13.19 -5.12
CA PHE A 27 8.89 12.24 -4.57
C PHE A 27 9.54 11.01 -3.95
N ASP A 28 10.56 10.43 -4.61
CA ASP A 28 11.22 9.24 -4.07
C ASP A 28 12.09 9.60 -2.86
N MET A 29 12.76 10.76 -2.87
CA MET A 29 13.56 11.23 -1.73
C MET A 29 12.66 11.56 -0.53
N ASP A 30 11.54 12.25 -0.75
CA ASP A 30 10.53 12.49 0.30
C ASP A 30 9.95 11.18 0.88
N SER A 31 9.73 10.17 0.03
CA SER A 31 9.28 8.85 0.47
C SER A 31 10.33 8.15 1.34
N VAL A 32 11.62 8.31 1.04
CA VAL A 32 12.71 7.74 1.86
C VAL A 32 12.88 8.51 3.17
N ASP A 33 12.74 9.83 3.15
CA ASP A 33 13.02 10.65 4.33
C ASP A 33 11.86 10.61 5.34
N HIS A 34 10.62 10.70 4.87
CA HIS A 34 9.45 10.78 5.75
C HIS A 34 8.66 9.46 5.84
N GLN A 35 8.34 8.83 4.71
CA GLN A 35 7.44 7.65 4.74
C GLN A 35 8.13 6.41 5.29
N LEU A 36 9.42 6.23 5.00
CA LEU A 36 10.19 5.08 5.50
C LEU A 36 10.31 5.13 7.02
N ASP A 37 10.64 6.28 7.58
CA ASP A 37 10.73 6.49 9.02
C ASP A 37 9.39 6.21 9.72
N ALA A 38 8.29 6.79 9.22
CA ALA A 38 6.95 6.52 9.73
C ALA A 38 6.60 5.02 9.66
N SER A 39 6.94 4.35 8.55
CA SER A 39 6.72 2.91 8.38
C SER A 39 7.53 2.07 9.37
N PHE A 40 8.80 2.43 9.62
CA PHE A 40 9.67 1.76 10.59
C PHE A 40 9.12 1.87 12.01
N ARG A 41 8.74 3.09 12.43
CA ARG A 41 8.13 3.32 13.74
C ARG A 41 6.83 2.52 13.91
N ALA A 42 6.00 2.47 12.86
CA ALA A 42 4.77 1.70 12.87
C ALA A 42 5.04 0.21 13.05
N VAL A 43 5.99 -0.37 12.29
CA VAL A 43 6.35 -1.80 12.40
C VAL A 43 6.82 -2.14 13.82
N ILE A 44 7.71 -1.33 14.40
CA ILE A 44 8.20 -1.56 15.77
C ILE A 44 7.04 -1.49 16.77
N THR A 45 6.18 -0.47 16.65
CA THR A 45 5.03 -0.30 17.54
C THR A 45 4.07 -1.48 17.47
N TYR A 46 3.74 -1.94 16.26
CA TYR A 46 2.85 -3.09 16.07
C TYR A 46 3.47 -4.38 16.60
N LEU A 47 4.77 -4.62 16.36
CA LEU A 47 5.48 -5.78 16.91
C LEU A 47 5.43 -5.83 18.44
N LEU A 48 5.72 -4.70 19.10
CA LEU A 48 5.68 -4.59 20.56
C LEU A 48 4.26 -4.77 21.11
N ASN A 49 3.25 -4.20 20.43
CA ASN A 49 1.85 -4.34 20.83
C ASN A 49 1.37 -5.80 20.70
N THR A 50 1.69 -6.46 19.58
CA THR A 50 1.38 -7.88 19.39
C THR A 50 2.07 -8.74 20.45
N ALA A 51 3.35 -8.50 20.73
CA ALA A 51 4.07 -9.23 21.79
C ALA A 51 3.41 -9.05 23.17
N THR A 52 3.05 -7.82 23.52
CA THR A 52 2.36 -7.50 24.78
C THR A 52 1.01 -8.20 24.87
N THR A 53 0.22 -8.14 23.80
CA THR A 53 -1.10 -8.79 23.72
C THR A 53 -0.99 -10.30 23.89
N LEU A 54 -0.01 -10.94 23.24
CA LEU A 54 0.24 -12.37 23.40
C LEU A 54 0.56 -12.74 24.85
N VAL A 55 1.45 -11.99 25.51
CA VAL A 55 1.79 -12.22 26.93
C VAL A 55 0.55 -12.12 27.83
N VAL A 56 -0.29 -11.10 27.62
CA VAL A 56 -1.53 -10.92 28.39
C VAL A 56 -2.48 -12.10 28.19
N VAL A 57 -2.65 -12.56 26.94
CA VAL A 57 -3.51 -13.72 26.60
C VAL A 57 -3.00 -15.01 27.25
N PHE A 58 -1.69 -15.25 27.25
CA PHE A 58 -1.09 -16.43 27.90
C PHE A 58 -1.29 -16.44 29.43
N ILE A 59 -1.25 -15.27 30.08
CA ILE A 59 -1.42 -15.17 31.54
C ILE A 59 -2.89 -15.30 31.95
N THR A 60 -3.81 -14.69 31.18
CA THR A 60 -5.23 -14.60 31.54
C THR A 60 -6.01 -15.88 31.24
N ILE A 61 -5.72 -16.56 30.12
CA ILE A 61 -6.45 -17.76 29.72
C ILE A 61 -5.81 -18.99 30.39
N ARG A 62 -6.42 -19.43 31.49
CA ARG A 62 -6.16 -20.74 32.10
C ARG A 62 -7.28 -21.71 31.77
N PRO A 63 -6.97 -22.99 31.51
CA PRO A 63 -5.63 -23.60 31.48
C PRO A 63 -4.85 -23.33 30.17
N TRP A 64 -3.50 -23.33 30.27
CA TRP A 64 -2.56 -22.84 29.24
C TRP A 64 -2.69 -23.51 27.86
N TYR A 65 -3.17 -24.76 27.81
CA TYR A 65 -3.31 -25.50 26.56
C TYR A 65 -4.36 -24.90 25.61
N PHE A 66 -5.39 -24.22 26.13
CA PHE A 66 -6.36 -23.50 25.29
C PHE A 66 -5.74 -22.31 24.58
N SER A 67 -4.83 -21.59 25.26
CA SER A 67 -4.11 -20.44 24.70
C SER A 67 -3.20 -20.88 23.54
N VAL A 68 -2.46 -21.99 23.73
CA VAL A 68 -1.58 -22.54 22.68
C VAL A 68 -2.39 -23.00 21.46
N GLY A 69 -3.49 -23.72 21.66
CA GLY A 69 -4.35 -24.17 20.56
C GLY A 69 -4.93 -23.01 19.75
N SER A 70 -5.40 -21.97 20.44
CA SER A 70 -5.90 -20.73 19.84
C SER A 70 -4.84 -20.02 18.99
N PHE A 71 -3.61 -19.93 19.48
CA PHE A 71 -2.50 -19.31 18.75
C PHE A 71 -2.13 -20.07 17.47
N VAL A 72 -2.13 -21.41 17.51
CA VAL A 72 -1.86 -22.24 16.34
C VAL A 72 -2.92 -22.03 15.26
N VAL A 73 -4.21 -22.07 15.63
CA VAL A 73 -5.32 -21.85 14.70
C VAL A 73 -5.25 -20.44 14.08
N PHE A 74 -4.96 -19.41 14.89
CA PHE A 74 -4.78 -18.06 14.38
C PHE A 74 -3.63 -17.97 13.37
N THR A 75 -2.49 -18.58 13.68
CA THR A 75 -1.30 -18.54 12.81
C THR A 75 -1.58 -19.20 11.46
N VAL A 76 -2.28 -20.35 11.46
CA VAL A 76 -2.67 -21.04 10.22
C VAL A 76 -3.66 -20.20 9.40
N LEU A 77 -4.70 -19.65 10.02
CA LEU A 77 -5.67 -18.80 9.33
C LEU A 77 -4.99 -17.54 8.77
N TYR A 78 -4.19 -16.85 9.60
CA TYR A 78 -3.45 -15.66 9.20
C TYR A 78 -2.54 -15.94 8.00
N THR A 79 -1.72 -16.99 8.07
CA THR A 79 -0.80 -17.35 6.98
C THR A 79 -1.54 -17.72 5.70
N SER A 80 -2.67 -18.43 5.78
CA SER A 80 -3.49 -18.76 4.61
C SER A 80 -4.05 -17.52 3.92
N ILE A 81 -4.58 -16.55 4.68
CA ILE A 81 -5.11 -15.28 4.16
C ILE A 81 -3.96 -14.45 3.57
N GLN A 82 -2.82 -14.40 4.27
CA GLN A 82 -1.65 -13.64 3.88
C GLN A 82 -1.05 -14.16 2.56
N LEU A 83 -0.99 -15.48 2.37
CA LEU A 83 -0.52 -16.13 1.14
C LEU A 83 -1.37 -15.74 -0.07
N PHE A 84 -2.69 -15.57 0.12
CA PHE A 84 -3.59 -15.12 -0.94
C PHE A 84 -3.49 -13.61 -1.19
N TYR A 85 -3.41 -12.81 -0.13
CA TYR A 85 -3.40 -11.35 -0.22
C TYR A 85 -2.09 -10.79 -0.79
N LEU A 86 -0.93 -11.34 -0.42
CA LEU A 86 0.40 -10.82 -0.79
C LEU A 86 0.60 -10.67 -2.31
N PRO A 87 0.34 -11.69 -3.15
CA PRO A 87 0.46 -11.57 -4.61
C PRO A 87 -0.49 -10.52 -5.18
N ILE A 88 -1.74 -10.47 -4.72
CA ILE A 88 -2.77 -9.55 -5.19
C ILE A 88 -2.38 -8.11 -4.88
N SER A 89 -1.96 -7.84 -3.64
CA SER A 89 -1.52 -6.52 -3.19
C SER A 89 -0.31 -6.02 -3.99
N ARG A 90 0.67 -6.89 -4.24
CA ARG A 90 1.84 -6.57 -5.07
C ARG A 90 1.44 -6.23 -6.51
N GLN A 91 0.56 -7.01 -7.12
CA GLN A 91 0.07 -6.75 -8.48
C GLN A 91 -0.76 -5.46 -8.55
N CYS A 92 -1.64 -5.20 -7.59
CA CYS A 92 -2.39 -3.95 -7.50
C CYS A 92 -1.47 -2.74 -7.35
N ARG A 93 -0.43 -2.83 -6.51
CA ARG A 93 0.56 -1.76 -6.34
C ARG A 93 1.34 -1.51 -7.63
N ARG A 94 1.69 -2.56 -8.37
CA ARG A 94 2.33 -2.46 -9.68
C ARG A 94 1.42 -1.76 -10.70
N LEU A 95 0.17 -2.20 -10.83
CA LEU A 95 -0.81 -1.60 -11.74
C LEU A 95 -1.03 -0.12 -11.45
N ASN A 96 -1.20 0.25 -10.17
CA ASN A 96 -1.33 1.64 -9.74
C ASN A 96 -0.09 2.49 -10.08
N SER A 97 1.12 1.92 -9.96
CA SER A 97 2.34 2.63 -10.35
C SER A 97 2.43 2.82 -11.87
N THR A 98 2.03 1.81 -12.65
CA THR A 98 2.06 1.88 -14.12
C THR A 98 1.00 2.82 -14.68
N SER A 99 -0.20 2.89 -14.08
CA SER A 99 -1.26 3.82 -14.49
C SER A 99 -0.95 5.28 -14.14
N ARG A 100 -0.22 5.53 -13.05
CA ARG A 100 0.13 6.89 -12.60
C ARG A 100 1.22 7.54 -13.47
N SER A 101 2.14 6.77 -14.01
CA SER A 101 3.24 7.29 -14.85
C SER A 101 2.78 8.10 -16.08
N PRO A 102 1.87 7.60 -16.95
CA PRO A 102 1.41 8.37 -18.11
C PRO A 102 0.62 9.63 -17.73
N LEU A 103 -0.14 9.58 -16.62
CA LEU A 103 -0.84 10.75 -16.09
C LEU A 103 0.14 11.86 -15.69
N LEU A 104 1.21 11.51 -14.96
CA LEU A 104 2.25 12.48 -14.59
C LEU A 104 3.02 12.99 -15.81
N ALA A 105 3.26 12.15 -16.82
CA ALA A 105 3.87 12.56 -18.08
C ALA A 105 3.01 13.60 -18.80
N HIS A 106 1.71 13.32 -18.98
CA HIS A 106 0.75 14.24 -19.59
C HIS A 106 0.67 15.57 -18.84
N CYS A 107 0.58 15.54 -17.51
CA CYS A 107 0.63 16.75 -16.69
C CYS A 107 1.96 17.50 -16.84
N SER A 108 3.10 16.79 -16.90
CA SER A 108 4.41 17.42 -17.07
C SER A 108 4.59 18.04 -18.45
N GLU A 109 4.05 17.46 -19.52
CA GLU A 109 4.05 18.06 -20.86
C GLU A 109 3.24 19.35 -20.89
N THR A 110 2.14 19.40 -20.13
CA THR A 110 1.28 20.61 -20.05
C THR A 110 1.89 21.69 -19.15
N ALA A 111 2.47 21.29 -18.01
CA ALA A 111 2.92 22.20 -16.95
C ALA A 111 4.40 22.61 -17.07
N ALA A 112 5.28 21.72 -17.51
CA ALA A 112 6.71 22.03 -17.66
C ALA A 112 6.98 22.89 -18.90
N SER A 113 6.10 22.84 -19.91
CA SER A 113 6.14 23.75 -21.04
C SER A 113 5.01 24.77 -20.89
N LEU A 114 5.30 25.94 -20.32
CA LEU A 114 4.46 27.14 -20.51
C LEU A 114 4.11 27.37 -22.00
N LEU A 115 4.98 26.91 -22.90
CA LEU A 115 4.74 26.83 -24.34
C LEU A 115 3.71 25.76 -24.75
N GLY A 116 3.66 24.60 -24.10
CA GLY A 116 2.74 23.50 -24.41
C GLY A 116 1.27 23.89 -24.23
N ALA A 117 0.93 24.55 -23.11
CA ALA A 117 -0.41 25.09 -22.89
C ALA A 117 -0.79 26.16 -23.95
N SER A 118 0.18 26.99 -24.35
CA SER A 118 -0.04 28.01 -25.39
C SER A 118 -0.23 27.40 -26.79
N VAL A 119 0.50 26.33 -27.11
CA VAL A 119 0.40 25.59 -28.39
C VAL A 119 -0.92 24.84 -28.49
N VAL A 120 -1.34 24.16 -27.41
CA VAL A 120 -2.65 23.46 -27.38
C VAL A 120 -3.80 24.45 -27.53
N ARG A 121 -3.71 25.63 -26.89
CA ARG A 121 -4.67 26.72 -27.07
C ARG A 121 -4.63 27.31 -28.48
N ALA A 122 -3.45 27.52 -29.05
CA ALA A 122 -3.28 28.06 -30.39
C ALA A 122 -3.84 27.11 -31.48
N HIS A 123 -3.77 25.79 -31.25
CA HIS A 123 -4.35 24.78 -32.13
C HIS A 123 -5.83 24.48 -31.85
N GLY A 124 -6.45 25.10 -30.84
CA GLY A 124 -7.86 24.89 -30.50
C GLY A 124 -8.20 23.46 -30.03
N LYS A 125 -7.21 22.66 -29.63
CA LYS A 125 -7.39 21.23 -29.23
C LYS A 125 -7.47 21.02 -27.72
N VAL A 126 -7.94 22.02 -26.98
CA VAL A 126 -8.02 21.96 -25.52
C VAL A 126 -8.95 20.84 -25.06
N GLU A 127 -10.09 20.64 -25.72
CA GLU A 127 -11.06 19.61 -25.32
C GLU A 127 -10.54 18.18 -25.55
N ASP A 128 -9.87 17.91 -26.67
CA ASP A 128 -9.25 16.59 -26.92
C ASP A 128 -8.20 16.26 -25.85
N PHE A 129 -7.44 17.26 -25.44
CA PHE A 129 -6.40 17.12 -24.42
C PHE A 129 -6.99 16.94 -23.03
N LEU A 130 -8.09 17.64 -22.71
CA LEU A 130 -8.84 17.47 -21.47
C LEU A 130 -9.48 16.06 -21.40
N ALA A 131 -10.13 15.62 -22.47
CA ALA A 131 -10.73 14.30 -22.56
C ALA A 131 -9.69 13.17 -22.40
N THR A 132 -8.46 13.39 -22.85
CA THR A 132 -7.34 12.46 -22.65
C THR A 132 -6.90 12.44 -21.18
N ALA A 133 -6.78 13.61 -20.55
CA ALA A 133 -6.46 13.71 -19.12
C ALA A 133 -7.52 13.03 -18.26
N ASP A 134 -8.81 13.27 -18.53
CA ASP A 134 -9.92 12.66 -17.79
C ASP A 134 -9.88 11.14 -17.88
N ARG A 135 -9.66 10.57 -19.08
CA ARG A 135 -9.50 9.12 -19.25
C ARG A 135 -8.33 8.54 -18.44
N LEU A 136 -7.22 9.27 -18.33
CA LEU A 136 -6.06 8.83 -17.54
C LEU A 136 -6.35 8.90 -16.04
N ILE A 137 -7.07 9.94 -15.59
CA ILE A 137 -7.50 10.12 -14.20
C ILE A 137 -8.47 9.02 -13.81
N ASP A 138 -9.49 8.74 -14.63
CA ASP A 138 -10.49 7.70 -14.37
C ASP A 138 -9.84 6.32 -14.25
N ASN A 139 -8.95 5.97 -15.18
CA ASN A 139 -8.20 4.71 -15.11
C ASN A 139 -7.37 4.60 -13.82
N ASN A 140 -6.70 5.67 -13.42
CA ASN A 140 -5.94 5.69 -12.17
C ASN A 140 -6.84 5.60 -10.93
N ALA A 141 -8.00 6.25 -10.95
CA ALA A 141 -8.97 6.21 -9.87
C ALA A 141 -9.51 4.79 -9.65
N LEU A 142 -9.77 4.03 -10.73
CA LEU A 142 -10.17 2.63 -10.63
C LEU A 142 -9.12 1.78 -9.91
N PHE A 143 -7.83 1.90 -10.25
CA PHE A 143 -6.77 1.14 -9.57
C PHE A 143 -6.59 1.53 -8.10
N LEU A 144 -6.77 2.81 -7.77
CA LEU A 144 -6.78 3.29 -6.39
C LEU A 144 -7.95 2.70 -5.58
N LEU A 145 -9.13 2.62 -6.19
CA LEU A 145 -10.33 2.04 -5.58
C LEU A 145 -10.14 0.53 -5.36
N ILE A 146 -9.65 -0.20 -6.36
CA ILE A 146 -9.35 -1.64 -6.24
C ILE A 146 -8.36 -1.91 -5.11
N ARG A 147 -7.31 -1.08 -4.99
CA ARG A 147 -6.35 -1.16 -3.87
C ARG A 147 -7.03 -0.93 -2.52
N SER A 148 -7.91 0.07 -2.42
CA SER A 148 -8.66 0.36 -1.20
C SER A 148 -9.59 -0.79 -0.80
N LEU A 149 -10.35 -1.35 -1.74
CA LEU A 149 -11.20 -2.51 -1.52
C LEU A 149 -10.40 -3.74 -1.10
N SER A 150 -9.25 -3.99 -1.72
CA SER A 150 -8.37 -5.10 -1.35
C SER A 150 -7.89 -4.99 0.09
N ASN A 151 -7.53 -3.79 0.55
CA ASN A 151 -7.15 -3.55 1.94
C ASN A 151 -8.32 -3.79 2.89
N ARG A 152 -9.51 -3.22 2.60
CA ARG A 152 -10.71 -3.42 3.44
C ARG A 152 -11.15 -4.88 3.51
N TRP A 153 -10.97 -5.63 2.42
CA TRP A 153 -11.24 -7.07 2.41
C TRP A 153 -10.32 -7.83 3.37
N LEU A 154 -9.02 -7.49 3.40
CA LEU A 154 -8.08 -8.07 4.35
C LEU A 154 -8.47 -7.72 5.79
N ASP A 155 -8.72 -6.44 6.07
CA ASP A 155 -9.10 -5.96 7.40
C ASP A 155 -10.33 -6.70 7.93
N PHE A 156 -11.39 -6.79 7.13
CA PHE A 156 -12.60 -7.51 7.49
C PHE A 156 -12.34 -9.00 7.79
N ARG A 157 -11.51 -9.67 6.97
CA ARG A 157 -11.18 -11.08 7.18
C ARG A 157 -10.37 -11.30 8.45
N LEU A 158 -9.43 -10.40 8.74
CA LEU A 158 -8.62 -10.45 9.97
C LEU A 158 -9.49 -10.19 11.21
N ASP A 159 -10.35 -9.18 11.17
CA ASP A 159 -11.26 -8.85 12.29
C ASP A 159 -12.21 -10.01 12.61
N VAL A 160 -12.82 -10.63 11.60
CA VAL A 160 -13.67 -11.80 11.78
C VAL A 160 -12.87 -12.97 12.37
N SER A 161 -11.66 -13.22 11.87
CA SER A 161 -10.81 -14.29 12.42
C SER A 161 -10.45 -14.04 13.88
N LEU A 162 -10.11 -12.81 14.23
CA LEU A 162 -9.74 -12.40 15.59
C LEU A 162 -10.93 -12.50 16.56
N ALA A 163 -12.15 -12.17 16.11
CA ALA A 163 -13.36 -12.27 16.93
C ALA A 163 -13.79 -13.72 17.20
N LEU A 164 -13.60 -14.64 16.24
CA LEU A 164 -13.98 -16.05 16.39
C LEU A 164 -13.10 -16.81 17.39
N ILE A 165 -11.83 -16.42 17.49
CA ILE A 165 -10.84 -17.14 18.30
C ILE A 165 -11.14 -17.16 19.81
N PRO A 166 -11.50 -16.05 20.49
CA PRO A 166 -11.87 -16.09 21.90
C PRO A 166 -13.29 -16.63 22.13
N LEU A 167 -14.18 -16.57 21.13
CA LEU A 167 -15.55 -17.08 21.25
C LEU A 167 -15.58 -18.61 21.42
N CYS A 168 -14.76 -19.36 20.67
CA CYS A 168 -14.73 -20.82 20.75
C CYS A 168 -14.34 -21.36 22.15
N PRO A 169 -13.22 -20.93 22.78
CA PRO A 169 -12.87 -21.31 24.14
C PRO A 169 -13.90 -20.86 25.17
N CYS A 170 -14.50 -19.68 25.00
CA CYS A 170 -15.53 -19.17 25.91
C CYS A 170 -16.77 -20.08 25.92
N LEU A 171 -17.25 -20.49 24.74
CA LEU A 171 -18.38 -21.41 24.61
C LEU A 171 -18.07 -22.80 25.19
N LEU A 172 -16.87 -23.34 24.95
CA LEU A 172 -16.44 -24.62 25.52
C LEU A 172 -16.32 -24.58 27.05
N PHE A 173 -15.87 -23.45 27.61
CA PHE A 173 -15.84 -23.26 29.05
C PHE A 173 -17.23 -23.22 29.66
N LEU A 174 -18.18 -22.53 29.01
CA LEU A 174 -19.58 -22.46 29.46
C LEU A 174 -20.24 -23.85 29.44
N THR A 175 -20.07 -24.63 28.36
CA THR A 175 -20.65 -25.99 28.30
C THR A 175 -20.04 -26.93 29.34
N SER A 176 -18.74 -26.80 29.63
CA SER A 176 -18.06 -27.58 30.67
C SER A 176 -18.51 -27.28 32.11
N LYS A 177 -19.15 -26.12 32.34
CA LYS A 177 -19.71 -25.74 33.64
C LYS A 177 -21.18 -26.11 33.82
N ILE A 178 -21.88 -26.43 32.72
CA ILE A 178 -23.30 -26.78 32.72
C ILE A 178 -23.50 -28.31 32.81
N ALA A 179 -22.49 -29.10 32.42
CA ALA A 179 -22.43 -30.55 32.62
C ALA A 179 -21.84 -30.91 33.99
#